data_AF-A0A844Y928-F1
#
_entry.id   AF-A0A844Y928-F1
#
_cell.length_a   1.000
_cell.length_b   1.000
_cell.length_c   1.000
_cell.angle_alpha   90.00
_cell.angle_beta   90.00
_cell.angle_gamma   90.00
#
_symmetry.space_group_name_H-M   'P 1'
#
loop_
_entity.id
_entity.type
_entity.pdbx_description
1 polymer ?
#
loop_
_entity_poly.entity_id
_entity_poly.type
_entity_poly.pdbx_seq_one_letter_code
_entity_poly.pdbx_strand_id
1 'polypeptide(L)'
;MSARLTTRTVEKPWGVDDLPEPFVTPEGKRIGEIWFEPPAALKDLLVKYLFASENLSVQVHPDDAQALAATGRREGKEECWLITACEPGARIGIGFEAPLDAETLKSAALDGSIEARMAWFDVEPGDFFYIPANTVHAIGAGCSLIEIQQNSDITYRLYDYGRPRELHLDEAVAVAKGEPHPAGLRRRVAETGEITLVEGPLFRLDRLDGAASPEVKARYEGAFLVIPVSGSATIEGETVAAGQCALVGDWSSLSIGDDAKILITQPVL
;
A
#
# COMPACT_ATOMS: atom_id res chain seq x y z
N MET A 1 -11.24 20.54 9.99
CA MET A 1 -11.98 20.70 8.73
C MET A 1 -11.86 19.38 8.01
N SER A 2 -12.99 18.75 7.72
CA SER A 2 -13.05 17.49 7.00
C SER A 2 -13.24 17.77 5.51
N ALA A 3 -12.65 16.96 4.64
CA ALA A 3 -12.73 17.17 3.20
C ALA A 3 -12.33 15.93 2.42
N ARG A 4 -12.95 15.73 1.25
CA ARG A 4 -12.44 14.77 0.26
C ARG A 4 -11.05 15.20 -0.23
N LEU A 5 -10.13 14.25 -0.30
CA LEU A 5 -8.78 14.51 -0.78
C LEU A 5 -8.77 14.67 -2.30
N THR A 6 -7.81 15.46 -2.79
CA THR A 6 -7.56 15.60 -4.23
C THR A 6 -6.89 14.34 -4.75
N THR A 7 -7.35 13.87 -5.91
CA THR A 7 -6.82 12.68 -6.56
C THR A 7 -5.81 13.06 -7.64
N ARG A 8 -4.68 12.34 -7.70
CA ARG A 8 -3.68 12.43 -8.76
C ARG A 8 -3.51 11.09 -9.46
N THR A 9 -3.73 11.09 -10.78
CA THR A 9 -3.53 9.92 -11.64
C THR A 9 -2.10 9.83 -12.13
N VAL A 10 -1.47 8.66 -12.07
CA VAL A 10 -0.06 8.46 -12.40
C VAL A 10 0.14 7.32 -13.40
N GLU A 11 0.76 7.65 -14.52
CA GLU A 11 1.15 6.67 -15.53
C GLU A 11 2.30 5.80 -15.04
N LYS A 12 2.24 4.50 -15.37
CA LYS A 12 3.33 3.55 -15.09
C LYS A 12 3.48 2.58 -16.26
N PRO A 13 4.70 2.09 -16.53
CA PRO A 13 4.92 1.13 -17.60
C PRO A 13 4.17 -0.19 -17.40
N TRP A 14 3.84 -0.53 -16.16
CA TRP A 14 3.07 -1.72 -15.76
C TRP A 14 1.59 -1.44 -15.52
N GLY A 15 1.13 -0.20 -15.76
CA GLY A 15 -0.24 0.22 -15.52
C GLY A 15 -1.26 -0.46 -16.43
N VAL A 16 -2.54 -0.33 -16.11
CA VAL A 16 -3.63 -0.86 -16.92
C VAL A 16 -4.06 0.14 -18.00
N ASP A 17 -4.56 -0.37 -19.12
CA ASP A 17 -5.19 0.43 -20.17
C ASP A 17 -6.63 0.83 -19.77
N ASP A 18 -7.32 -0.03 -19.02
CA ASP A 18 -8.69 0.19 -18.55
C ASP A 18 -8.74 0.11 -17.02
N LEU A 19 -8.97 1.25 -16.37
CA LEU A 19 -9.17 1.33 -14.93
C LEU A 19 -10.55 0.77 -14.58
N PRO A 20 -10.67 0.03 -13.46
CA PRO A 20 -11.97 -0.41 -12.98
C PRO A 20 -12.79 0.76 -12.44
N GLU A 21 -14.11 0.60 -12.41
CA GLU A 21 -14.98 1.55 -11.73
C GLU A 21 -14.56 1.75 -10.26
N PRO A 22 -14.71 2.96 -9.71
CA PRO A 22 -15.28 4.16 -10.33
C PRO A 22 -14.22 5.05 -11.01
N PHE A 23 -13.00 4.56 -11.21
CA PHE A 23 -11.96 5.31 -11.87
C PHE A 23 -12.20 5.35 -13.38
N VAL A 24 -11.71 6.42 -14.01
CA VAL A 24 -11.85 6.64 -15.45
C VAL A 24 -10.46 6.77 -16.04
N THR A 25 -10.13 5.91 -17.03
CA THR A 25 -8.86 6.02 -17.74
C THR A 25 -8.87 7.25 -18.66
N PRO A 26 -7.86 8.14 -18.55
CA PRO A 26 -7.64 9.14 -19.59
C PRO A 26 -7.27 8.48 -20.92
N GLU A 27 -7.75 9.03 -22.04
CA GLU A 27 -7.52 8.47 -23.38
C GLU A 27 -6.03 8.28 -23.70
N GLY A 28 -5.66 7.06 -24.12
CA GLY A 28 -4.30 6.72 -24.55
C GLY A 28 -3.26 6.66 -23.43
N LYS A 29 -3.69 6.54 -22.17
CA LYS A 29 -2.81 6.52 -20.98
C LYS A 29 -2.87 5.17 -20.27
N ARG A 30 -1.70 4.63 -19.91
CA ARG A 30 -1.58 3.44 -19.03
C ARG A 30 -1.41 3.87 -17.59
N ILE A 31 -2.43 3.65 -16.77
CA ILE A 31 -2.44 4.14 -15.38
C ILE A 31 -2.05 3.02 -14.44
N GLY A 32 -1.01 3.25 -13.64
CA GLY A 32 -0.61 2.29 -12.61
C GLY A 32 -1.05 2.69 -11.22
N GLU A 33 -1.16 3.99 -10.94
CA GLU A 33 -1.43 4.46 -9.58
C GLU A 33 -2.43 5.63 -9.59
N ILE A 34 -3.29 5.64 -8.57
CA ILE A 34 -4.14 6.77 -8.22
C ILE A 34 -3.77 7.18 -6.80
N TRP A 35 -3.25 8.40 -6.63
CA TRP A 35 -2.79 8.92 -5.35
C TRP A 35 -3.85 9.84 -4.75
N PHE A 36 -3.99 9.82 -3.43
CA PHE A 36 -4.71 10.86 -2.71
C PHE A 36 -3.71 11.80 -2.07
N GLU A 37 -3.74 13.08 -2.47
CA GLU A 37 -2.79 14.08 -2.01
C GLU A 37 -2.84 14.19 -0.48
N PRO A 38 -1.71 13.97 0.23
CA PRO A 38 -1.69 13.96 1.69
C PRO A 38 -2.16 15.30 2.26
N PRO A 39 -3.16 15.31 3.16
CA PRO A 39 -3.57 16.54 3.81
C PRO A 39 -2.50 17.00 4.80
N ALA A 40 -2.34 18.31 4.99
CA ALA A 40 -1.32 18.86 5.89
C ALA A 40 -1.37 18.30 7.32
N ALA A 41 -2.58 17.94 7.80
CA ALA A 41 -2.78 17.35 9.12
C ALA A 41 -2.22 15.92 9.26
N LEU A 42 -2.13 15.17 8.16
CA LEU A 42 -1.68 13.78 8.11
C LEU A 42 -0.65 13.59 6.99
N LYS A 43 0.26 14.56 6.85
CA LYS A 43 1.22 14.66 5.76
C LYS A 43 2.21 13.49 5.68
N ASP A 44 2.33 12.71 6.74
CA ASP A 44 3.27 11.60 6.86
C ASP A 44 2.68 10.29 6.31
N LEU A 45 1.43 10.30 5.84
CA LEU A 45 0.76 9.18 5.18
C LEU A 45 0.46 9.47 3.71
N LEU A 46 0.56 8.43 2.89
CA LEU A 46 0.10 8.44 1.51
C LEU A 46 -0.77 7.21 1.26
N VAL A 47 -1.97 7.45 0.72
CA VAL A 47 -2.91 6.42 0.31
C VAL A 47 -2.94 6.39 -1.22
N LYS A 48 -2.90 5.18 -1.78
CA LYS A 48 -3.01 4.98 -3.22
C LYS A 48 -3.91 3.80 -3.56
N TYR A 49 -4.42 3.80 -4.79
CA TYR A 49 -4.79 2.58 -5.49
C TYR A 49 -3.70 2.24 -6.49
N LEU A 50 -3.37 0.95 -6.59
CA LEU A 50 -2.45 0.41 -7.58
C LEU A 50 -3.18 -0.57 -8.49
N PHE A 51 -2.86 -0.51 -9.79
CA PHE A 51 -3.42 -1.36 -10.84
C PHE A 51 -2.29 -1.91 -11.71
N ALA A 52 -2.03 -3.22 -11.62
CA ALA A 52 -0.92 -3.86 -12.28
C ALA A 52 -1.40 -4.77 -13.42
N SER A 53 -1.08 -4.44 -14.67
CA SER A 53 -1.25 -5.37 -15.81
C SER A 53 0.00 -6.21 -16.07
N GLU A 54 1.14 -5.78 -15.52
CA GLU A 54 2.43 -6.47 -15.58
C GLU A 54 3.06 -6.48 -14.17
N ASN A 55 4.04 -7.36 -13.94
CA ASN A 55 4.79 -7.34 -12.70
C ASN A 55 5.46 -5.98 -12.49
N LEU A 56 5.27 -5.41 -11.30
CA LEU A 56 6.07 -4.29 -10.82
C LEU A 56 7.52 -4.76 -10.62
N SER A 57 8.44 -3.81 -10.55
CA SER A 57 9.83 -4.13 -10.25
C SER A 57 9.98 -4.83 -8.89
N VAL A 58 10.94 -5.73 -8.80
CA VAL A 58 11.42 -6.23 -7.50
C VAL A 58 12.17 -5.10 -6.83
N GLN A 59 11.76 -4.75 -5.62
CA GLN A 59 12.21 -3.54 -4.95
C GLN A 59 12.29 -3.71 -3.43
N VAL A 60 12.95 -2.76 -2.79
CA VAL A 60 13.06 -2.67 -1.35
C VAL A 60 13.06 -1.21 -0.90
N HIS A 61 12.65 -1.00 0.34
CA HIS A 61 12.55 0.31 0.95
C HIS A 61 13.41 0.38 2.22
N PRO A 62 14.12 1.50 2.47
CA PRO A 62 14.81 1.73 3.73
C PRO A 62 13.84 2.07 4.87
N ASP A 63 14.31 1.87 6.10
CA ASP A 63 13.68 2.44 7.29
C ASP A 63 14.01 3.94 7.44
N ASP A 64 13.41 4.61 8.43
CA ASP A 64 13.60 6.04 8.66
C ASP A 64 15.06 6.42 8.97
N ALA A 65 15.81 5.55 9.64
CA ALA A 65 17.20 5.82 10.02
C ALA A 65 18.13 5.72 8.80
N GLN A 66 17.92 4.71 7.97
CA GLN A 66 18.60 4.51 6.69
C GLN A 66 18.24 5.60 5.68
N ALA A 67 16.96 5.99 5.59
CA ALA A 67 16.51 7.09 4.75
C ALA A 67 17.16 8.42 5.18
N LEU A 68 17.26 8.67 6.48
CA LEU A 68 17.94 9.87 7.02
C LEU A 68 19.43 9.86 6.66
N ALA A 69 20.10 8.73 6.82
CA ALA A 69 21.51 8.60 6.49
C ALA A 69 21.78 8.82 4.98
N ALA A 70 20.88 8.35 4.11
CA ALA A 70 21.04 8.44 2.66
C ALA A 70 20.61 9.79 2.07
N THR A 71 19.54 10.40 2.60
CA THR A 71 18.87 11.54 1.95
C THR A 71 18.79 12.80 2.81
N GLY A 72 19.15 12.72 4.10
CA GLY A 72 18.96 13.79 5.06
C GLY A 72 17.51 13.97 5.56
N ARG A 73 16.59 13.10 5.13
CA ARG A 73 15.17 13.12 5.52
C ARG A 73 14.77 11.80 6.19
N ARG A 74 13.90 11.87 7.20
CA ARG A 74 13.49 10.71 8.01
C ARG A 74 12.36 9.90 7.38
N GLU A 75 11.98 10.19 6.14
CA GLU A 75 10.88 9.48 5.47
C GLU A 75 11.37 8.14 4.91
N GLY A 76 11.48 7.13 5.78
CA GLY A 76 11.54 5.72 5.36
C GLY A 76 10.23 5.30 4.69
N LYS A 77 10.11 4.02 4.34
CA LYS A 77 8.91 3.52 3.68
C LYS A 77 8.54 2.11 4.12
N GLU A 78 7.68 2.05 5.13
CA GLU A 78 6.81 0.92 5.40
C GLU A 78 5.45 1.12 4.74
N GLU A 79 4.82 0.02 4.33
CA GLU A 79 3.55 0.03 3.63
C GLU A 79 2.71 -1.19 3.96
N CYS A 80 1.43 -1.12 3.59
CA CYS A 80 0.54 -2.25 3.63
C CYS A 80 -0.41 -2.23 2.45
N TRP A 81 -0.88 -3.42 2.08
CA TRP A 81 -1.71 -3.63 0.91
C TRP A 81 -2.95 -4.40 1.29
N LEU A 82 -4.10 -3.91 0.84
CA LEU A 82 -5.35 -4.66 0.79
C LEU A 82 -5.70 -4.94 -0.67
N ILE A 83 -5.75 -6.23 -1.04
CA ILE A 83 -6.17 -6.65 -2.37
C ILE A 83 -7.65 -6.36 -2.53
N THR A 84 -8.01 -5.55 -3.53
CA THR A 84 -9.41 -5.16 -3.82
C THR A 84 -10.00 -5.95 -4.96
N ALA A 85 -9.19 -6.30 -5.96
CA ALA A 85 -9.54 -7.16 -7.08
C ALA A 85 -8.29 -7.85 -7.62
N CYS A 86 -8.45 -8.99 -8.28
CA CYS A 86 -7.34 -9.67 -8.93
C CYS A 86 -7.78 -10.52 -10.12
N GLU A 87 -6.90 -10.64 -11.12
CA GLU A 87 -7.06 -11.58 -12.21
C GLU A 87 -6.64 -13.02 -11.81
N PRO A 88 -7.10 -14.07 -12.51
CA PRO A 88 -6.65 -15.43 -12.26
C PRO A 88 -5.12 -15.56 -12.34
N GLY A 89 -4.51 -16.09 -11.28
CA GLY A 89 -3.06 -16.28 -11.19
C GLY A 89 -2.28 -15.04 -10.75
N ALA A 90 -2.97 -13.97 -10.31
CA ALA A 90 -2.34 -12.83 -9.65
C ALA A 90 -1.65 -13.26 -8.36
N ARG A 91 -0.45 -12.69 -8.11
CA ARG A 91 0.39 -13.03 -6.95
C ARG A 91 1.08 -11.80 -6.39
N ILE A 92 1.44 -11.87 -5.11
CA ILE A 92 2.32 -10.91 -4.46
C ILE A 92 3.61 -11.63 -4.04
N GLY A 93 4.76 -11.07 -4.39
CA GLY A 93 6.06 -11.57 -3.98
C GLY A 93 6.56 -10.80 -2.76
N ILE A 94 6.83 -11.48 -1.63
CA ILE A 94 7.29 -10.82 -0.39
C ILE A 94 8.32 -11.68 0.33
N GLY A 95 9.50 -11.10 0.56
CA GLY A 95 10.64 -11.81 1.11
C GLY A 95 11.07 -12.97 0.21
N PHE A 96 11.79 -13.92 0.79
CA PHE A 96 12.38 -15.04 0.06
C PHE A 96 11.91 -16.39 0.58
N GLU A 97 11.90 -17.42 -0.27
CA GLU A 97 11.56 -18.80 0.13
C GLU A 97 12.55 -19.37 1.16
N ALA A 98 13.80 -18.92 1.08
CA ALA A 98 14.88 -19.25 2.00
C ALA A 98 15.78 -18.02 2.19
N PRO A 99 16.54 -17.94 3.30
CA PRO A 99 17.48 -16.85 3.50
C PRO A 99 18.50 -16.69 2.36
N LEU A 100 18.80 -15.46 2.00
CA LEU A 100 19.80 -15.07 1.01
C LEU A 100 20.80 -14.10 1.65
N ASP A 101 22.09 -14.33 1.41
CA ASP A 101 23.10 -13.32 1.74
C ASP A 101 23.13 -12.19 0.71
N ALA A 102 23.81 -11.10 1.05
CA ALA A 102 23.91 -9.90 0.24
C ALA A 102 24.56 -10.14 -1.13
N GLU A 103 25.56 -11.02 -1.21
CA GLU A 103 26.27 -11.33 -2.47
C GLU A 103 25.35 -12.10 -3.42
N THR A 104 24.65 -13.12 -2.91
CA THR A 104 23.68 -13.91 -3.68
C THR A 104 22.51 -13.03 -4.12
N LEU A 105 21.98 -12.17 -3.24
CA LEU A 105 20.91 -11.23 -3.57
C LEU A 105 21.32 -10.29 -4.72
N LYS A 106 22.53 -9.72 -4.66
CA LYS A 106 23.06 -8.83 -5.70
C LYS A 106 23.26 -9.56 -7.03
N SER A 107 23.84 -10.75 -7.01
CA SER A 107 24.04 -11.56 -8.23
C SER A 107 22.70 -11.93 -8.86
N ALA A 108 21.74 -12.39 -8.05
CA ALA A 108 20.42 -12.78 -8.53
C ALA A 108 19.61 -11.59 -9.09
N ALA A 109 19.82 -10.39 -8.53
CA ALA A 109 19.22 -9.16 -9.05
C ALA A 109 19.79 -8.79 -10.44
N LEU A 110 21.10 -8.97 -10.63
CA LEU A 110 21.79 -8.68 -11.89
C LEU A 110 21.41 -9.62 -13.03
N ASP A 111 21.30 -10.92 -12.75
CA ASP A 111 20.95 -11.93 -13.76
C ASP A 111 19.44 -12.19 -13.88
N GLY A 112 18.63 -11.54 -13.02
CA GLY A 112 17.17 -11.65 -12.99
C GLY A 112 16.62 -12.88 -12.26
N SER A 113 17.48 -13.79 -11.79
CA SER A 113 17.04 -14.98 -11.05
C SER A 113 16.44 -14.68 -9.67
N ILE A 114 16.54 -13.44 -9.19
CA ILE A 114 15.97 -13.00 -7.90
C ILE A 114 14.46 -13.26 -7.83
N GLU A 115 13.74 -13.09 -8.94
CA GLU A 115 12.29 -13.31 -9.00
C GLU A 115 11.91 -14.73 -8.58
N ALA A 116 12.68 -15.73 -9.02
CA ALA A 116 12.47 -17.14 -8.71
C ALA A 116 12.87 -17.52 -7.28
N ARG A 117 13.57 -16.64 -6.56
CA ARG A 117 13.92 -16.84 -5.13
C ARG A 117 12.89 -16.23 -4.19
N MET A 118 12.05 -15.32 -4.69
CA MET A 118 11.04 -14.66 -3.88
C MET A 118 9.94 -15.63 -3.48
N ALA A 119 9.38 -15.44 -2.29
CA ALA A 119 8.18 -16.17 -1.89
C ALA A 119 6.96 -15.51 -2.52
N TRP A 120 6.34 -16.20 -3.49
CA TRP A 120 5.14 -15.75 -4.19
C TRP A 120 3.87 -16.35 -3.59
N PHE A 121 2.92 -15.47 -3.26
CA PHE A 121 1.63 -15.83 -2.69
C PHE A 121 0.53 -15.54 -3.71
N ASP A 122 -0.25 -16.56 -4.06
CA ASP A 122 -1.50 -16.36 -4.79
C ASP A 122 -2.46 -15.52 -3.94
N VAL A 123 -3.16 -14.59 -4.58
CA VAL A 123 -4.03 -13.63 -3.87
C VAL A 123 -5.47 -13.66 -4.37
N GLU A 124 -6.37 -13.29 -3.48
CA GLU A 124 -7.78 -13.01 -3.77
C GLU A 124 -8.21 -11.70 -3.07
N PRO A 125 -9.36 -11.10 -3.46
CA PRO A 125 -9.88 -9.92 -2.78
C PRO A 125 -10.04 -10.15 -1.27
N GLY A 126 -9.61 -9.15 -0.50
CA GLY A 126 -9.59 -9.22 0.97
C GLY A 126 -8.29 -9.78 1.56
N ASP A 127 -7.34 -10.25 0.75
CA ASP A 127 -5.99 -10.51 1.26
C ASP A 127 -5.30 -9.21 1.69
N PHE A 128 -4.64 -9.28 2.84
CA PHE A 128 -3.93 -8.16 3.45
C PHE A 128 -2.48 -8.52 3.75
N PHE A 129 -1.58 -7.58 3.47
CA PHE A 129 -0.15 -7.71 3.70
C PHE A 129 0.40 -6.44 4.36
N TYR A 130 1.18 -6.60 5.43
CA TYR A 130 2.04 -5.55 5.95
C TYR A 130 3.48 -5.80 5.49
N ILE A 131 4.12 -4.74 5.01
CA ILE A 131 5.46 -4.74 4.41
C ILE A 131 6.35 -3.82 5.25
N PRO A 132 7.06 -4.38 6.25
CA PRO A 132 8.06 -3.62 6.98
C PRO A 132 9.16 -3.14 6.03
N ALA A 133 9.84 -2.07 6.44
CA ALA A 133 11.03 -1.62 5.76
C ALA A 133 12.05 -2.78 5.66
N ASN A 134 12.90 -2.70 4.64
CA ASN A 134 13.93 -3.69 4.31
C ASN A 134 13.41 -5.01 3.70
N THR A 135 12.10 -5.19 3.61
CA THR A 135 11.51 -6.38 2.98
C THR A 135 11.58 -6.25 1.46
N VAL A 136 12.25 -7.18 0.78
CA VAL A 136 12.21 -7.25 -0.69
C VAL A 136 10.83 -7.72 -1.14
N HIS A 137 10.22 -7.01 -2.08
CA HIS A 137 8.85 -7.31 -2.51
C HIS A 137 8.59 -6.89 -3.96
N ALA A 138 7.49 -7.41 -4.52
CA ALA A 138 6.95 -7.06 -5.83
C ALA A 138 5.45 -7.33 -5.88
N ILE A 139 4.72 -6.43 -6.55
CA ILE A 139 3.31 -6.63 -6.89
C ILE A 139 3.26 -7.31 -8.27
N GLY A 140 2.62 -8.47 -8.34
CA GLY A 140 2.49 -9.22 -9.60
C GLY A 140 1.42 -8.65 -10.52
N ALA A 141 1.49 -9.06 -11.78
CA ALA A 141 0.47 -8.77 -12.78
C ALA A 141 -0.93 -9.24 -12.33
N GLY A 142 -1.95 -8.52 -12.77
CA GLY A 142 -3.35 -8.79 -12.46
C GLY A 142 -3.80 -8.30 -11.09
N CYS A 143 -2.95 -7.69 -10.27
CA CYS A 143 -3.34 -7.20 -8.95
C CYS A 143 -3.94 -5.79 -9.01
N SER A 144 -5.05 -5.59 -8.30
CA SER A 144 -5.58 -4.29 -7.90
C SER A 144 -5.63 -4.19 -6.38
N LEU A 145 -5.08 -3.14 -5.81
CA LEU A 145 -4.97 -3.01 -4.35
C LEU A 145 -5.03 -1.57 -3.87
N ILE A 146 -5.37 -1.40 -2.60
CA ILE A 146 -5.16 -0.15 -1.86
C ILE A 146 -3.84 -0.28 -1.11
N GLU A 147 -2.98 0.71 -1.29
CA GLU A 147 -1.72 0.88 -0.57
C GLU A 147 -1.84 2.02 0.44
N ILE A 148 -1.48 1.75 1.69
CA ILE A 148 -1.27 2.78 2.72
C ILE A 148 0.19 2.67 3.13
N GLN A 149 0.92 3.78 3.00
CA GLN A 149 2.34 3.85 3.28
C GLN A 149 2.69 5.13 4.03
N GLN A 150 3.89 5.16 4.61
CA GLN A 150 4.54 6.44 4.92
C GLN A 150 4.62 7.31 3.66
N ASN A 151 4.52 8.63 3.79
CA ASN A 151 4.64 9.54 2.66
C ASN A 151 6.11 9.70 2.22
N SER A 152 6.61 8.68 1.54
CA SER A 152 7.95 8.61 0.99
C SER A 152 7.93 8.04 -0.42
N ASP A 153 8.77 8.60 -1.28
CA ASP A 153 8.98 8.20 -2.67
C ASP A 153 10.26 7.37 -2.86
N ILE A 154 10.97 7.04 -1.78
CA ILE A 154 12.20 6.26 -1.84
C ILE A 154 11.91 4.82 -2.27
N THR A 155 12.60 4.35 -3.30
CA THR A 155 12.44 2.99 -3.82
C THR A 155 13.75 2.53 -4.42
N TYR A 156 14.37 1.51 -3.83
CA TYR A 156 15.55 0.90 -4.40
C TYR A 156 15.16 -0.32 -5.22
N ARG A 157 15.40 -0.23 -6.51
CA ARG A 157 15.00 -1.23 -7.49
C ARG A 157 16.11 -2.27 -7.68
N LEU A 158 15.77 -3.55 -7.47
CA LEU A 158 16.67 -4.69 -7.64
C LEU A 158 16.58 -5.26 -9.06
N TYR A 159 15.36 -5.44 -9.56
CA TYR A 159 15.13 -6.05 -10.87
C TYR A 159 13.87 -5.49 -11.53
N ASP A 160 13.90 -5.34 -12.86
CA ASP A 160 12.81 -4.69 -13.61
C ASP A 160 12.50 -5.32 -14.98
N TYR A 161 12.76 -6.61 -15.14
CA TYR A 161 12.36 -7.35 -16.34
C TYR A 161 12.90 -6.74 -17.64
N GLY A 162 14.09 -6.14 -17.59
CA GLY A 162 14.75 -5.50 -18.73
C GLY A 162 14.18 -4.13 -19.15
N ARG A 163 13.22 -3.56 -18.42
CA ARG A 163 12.72 -2.20 -18.67
C ARG A 163 13.82 -1.17 -18.41
N PRO A 164 13.89 -0.06 -19.17
CA PRO A 164 14.98 0.93 -19.10
C PRO A 164 14.80 1.90 -17.92
N ARG A 165 14.54 1.38 -16.71
CA ARG A 165 14.48 2.15 -15.48
C ARG A 165 15.70 1.86 -14.63
N GLU A 166 16.13 2.85 -13.87
CA GLU A 166 17.29 2.74 -13.00
C GLU A 166 17.13 1.63 -11.95
N LEU A 167 18.18 0.84 -11.80
CA LEU A 167 18.37 -0.11 -10.71
C LEU A 167 19.29 0.53 -9.66
N HIS A 168 19.03 0.27 -8.39
CA HIS A 168 19.71 0.87 -7.25
C HIS A 168 20.37 -0.24 -6.43
N LEU A 169 21.24 -1.02 -7.07
CA LEU A 169 21.66 -2.31 -6.53
C LEU A 169 22.46 -2.18 -5.23
N ASP A 170 23.35 -1.20 -5.14
CA ASP A 170 24.19 -1.02 -3.95
C ASP A 170 23.34 -0.54 -2.77
N GLU A 171 22.44 0.42 -2.98
CA GLU A 171 21.51 0.91 -1.97
C GLU A 171 20.51 -0.17 -1.56
N ALA A 172 19.95 -0.91 -2.53
CA ALA A 172 19.01 -1.99 -2.27
C ALA A 172 19.65 -3.10 -1.42
N VAL A 173 20.84 -3.55 -1.79
CA VAL A 173 21.56 -4.61 -1.06
C VAL A 173 21.97 -4.12 0.34
N ALA A 174 22.31 -2.84 0.49
CA ALA A 174 22.69 -2.27 1.78
C ALA A 174 21.53 -2.25 2.80
N VAL A 175 20.29 -2.16 2.33
CA VAL A 175 19.11 -2.09 3.21
C VAL A 175 18.30 -3.38 3.24
N ALA A 176 18.38 -4.24 2.23
CA ALA A 176 17.55 -5.43 2.12
C ALA A 176 17.85 -6.47 3.20
N LYS A 177 16.78 -7.04 3.77
CA LYS A 177 16.85 -8.28 4.54
C LYS A 177 16.53 -9.45 3.62
N GLY A 178 17.54 -10.28 3.38
CA GLY A 178 17.41 -11.51 2.59
C GLY A 178 16.74 -12.62 3.39
N GLU A 179 15.53 -12.40 3.91
CA GLU A 179 14.85 -13.35 4.80
C GLU A 179 13.41 -13.67 4.34
N PRO A 180 12.83 -14.79 4.80
CA PRO A 180 11.41 -15.06 4.62
C PRO A 180 10.53 -14.02 5.33
N HIS A 181 9.45 -13.63 4.66
CA HIS A 181 8.47 -12.71 5.26
C HIS A 181 7.70 -13.38 6.43
N PRO A 182 7.55 -12.71 7.59
CA PRO A 182 6.84 -13.27 8.72
C PRO A 182 5.36 -13.56 8.43
N ALA A 183 4.91 -14.79 8.64
CA ALA A 183 3.54 -15.22 8.34
C ALA A 183 2.45 -14.42 9.07
N GLY A 184 2.73 -13.86 10.26
CA GLY A 184 1.77 -13.04 11.02
C GLY A 184 1.47 -11.66 10.42
N LEU A 185 2.28 -11.22 9.45
CA LEU A 185 2.13 -9.95 8.73
C LEU A 185 1.31 -10.10 7.44
N ARG A 186 0.73 -11.27 7.20
CA ARG A 186 -0.26 -11.49 6.14
C ARG A 186 -1.49 -12.19 6.68
N ARG A 187 -2.66 -11.89 6.12
CA ARG A 187 -3.92 -12.56 6.48
C ARG A 187 -4.99 -12.34 5.42
N ARG A 188 -5.96 -13.24 5.35
CA ARG A 188 -7.24 -12.96 4.71
C ARG A 188 -8.13 -12.19 5.67
N VAL A 189 -8.60 -11.02 5.26
CA VAL A 189 -9.59 -10.26 6.01
C VAL A 189 -10.95 -10.94 5.87
N ALA A 190 -11.63 -11.18 7.00
CA ALA A 190 -12.97 -11.76 7.00
C ALA A 190 -13.94 -10.84 6.25
N GLU A 191 -14.88 -11.41 5.50
CA GLU A 191 -15.81 -10.61 4.67
C GLU A 191 -16.68 -9.65 5.51
N THR A 192 -17.00 -10.05 6.74
CA THR A 192 -17.78 -9.27 7.70
C THR A 192 -17.00 -9.00 8.99
N GLY A 193 -17.36 -7.92 9.67
CA GLY A 193 -16.84 -7.55 10.99
C GLY A 193 -15.71 -6.53 10.93
N GLU A 194 -15.57 -5.81 12.04
CA GLU A 194 -14.49 -4.87 12.29
C GLU A 194 -13.19 -5.60 12.64
N ILE A 195 -12.05 -5.10 12.14
CA ILE A 195 -10.74 -5.69 12.41
C ILE A 195 -9.62 -4.63 12.39
N THR A 196 -8.71 -4.76 13.35
CA THR A 196 -7.43 -4.05 13.33
C THR A 196 -6.44 -4.77 12.42
N LEU A 197 -5.95 -4.05 11.40
CA LEU A 197 -4.99 -4.55 10.43
C LEU A 197 -3.56 -4.15 10.78
N VAL A 198 -3.37 -2.91 11.28
CA VAL A 198 -2.07 -2.36 11.69
C VAL A 198 -2.25 -1.56 12.97
N GLU A 199 -1.39 -1.77 13.97
CA GLU A 199 -1.37 -1.01 15.23
C GLU A 199 -0.17 -0.07 15.38
N GLY A 200 0.79 -0.15 14.46
CA GLY A 200 2.04 0.60 14.49
C GLY A 200 3.17 -0.18 13.84
N PRO A 201 4.41 0.34 13.90
CA PRO A 201 4.81 1.46 14.75
C PRO A 201 4.53 2.86 14.16
N LEU A 202 4.28 2.97 12.85
CA LEU A 202 4.30 4.27 12.15
C LEU A 202 2.89 4.81 11.87
N PHE A 203 1.95 3.91 11.66
CA PHE A 203 0.55 4.21 11.44
C PHE A 203 -0.32 3.07 11.92
N ARG A 204 -1.60 3.37 12.11
CA ARG A 204 -2.63 2.38 12.42
C ARG A 204 -3.60 2.27 11.26
N LEU A 205 -4.21 1.10 11.10
CA LEU A 205 -5.19 0.82 10.08
C LEU A 205 -6.24 -0.13 10.65
N ASP A 206 -7.49 0.28 10.54
CA ASP A 206 -8.64 -0.55 10.87
C ASP A 206 -9.55 -0.65 9.66
N ARG A 207 -10.15 -1.82 9.48
CA ARG A 207 -11.27 -2.00 8.56
C ARG A 207 -12.55 -2.09 9.39
N LEU A 208 -13.47 -1.20 9.09
CA LEU A 208 -14.82 -1.17 9.61
C LEU A 208 -15.75 -1.97 8.69
N ASP A 209 -16.83 -2.47 9.28
CA ASP A 209 -17.97 -3.07 8.60
C ASP A 209 -19.23 -2.45 9.23
N GLY A 210 -19.67 -1.34 8.65
CA GLY A 210 -20.62 -0.43 9.27
C GLY A 210 -19.97 0.48 10.33
N ALA A 211 -20.67 0.69 11.45
CA ALA A 211 -20.25 1.61 12.49
C ALA A 211 -19.01 1.14 13.26
N ALA A 212 -18.11 2.07 13.60
CA ALA A 212 -16.95 1.78 14.43
C ALA A 212 -17.31 1.51 15.89
N SER A 213 -16.67 0.50 16.48
CA SER A 213 -16.77 0.16 17.91
C SER A 213 -16.24 1.27 18.81
N PRO A 214 -16.65 1.33 20.10
CA PRO A 214 -16.05 2.23 21.08
C PRO A 214 -14.52 2.05 21.20
N GLU A 215 -14.03 0.82 21.09
CA GLU A 215 -12.62 0.47 21.19
C GLU A 215 -11.81 1.03 20.02
N VAL A 216 -12.33 0.92 18.79
CA VAL A 216 -11.74 1.58 17.62
C VAL A 216 -11.79 3.09 17.80
N LYS A 217 -12.94 3.65 18.16
CA LYS A 217 -13.09 5.11 18.32
C LYS A 217 -12.08 5.70 19.30
N ALA A 218 -11.84 5.02 20.41
CA ALA A 218 -10.87 5.43 21.42
C ALA A 218 -9.41 5.44 20.92
N ARG A 219 -9.09 4.68 19.87
CA ARG A 219 -7.75 4.66 19.27
C ARG A 219 -7.52 5.79 18.27
N TYR A 220 -8.55 6.39 17.69
CA TYR A 220 -8.39 7.46 16.71
C TYR A 220 -8.69 8.81 17.37
N GLU A 221 -7.64 9.54 17.73
CA GLU A 221 -7.73 10.84 18.37
C GLU A 221 -7.49 11.97 17.36
N GLY A 222 -8.42 12.91 17.23
CA GLY A 222 -8.30 13.98 16.23
C GLY A 222 -8.53 13.47 14.81
N ALA A 223 -7.76 14.00 13.85
CA ALA A 223 -8.02 13.79 12.44
C ALA A 223 -7.47 12.44 11.92
N PHE A 224 -8.22 11.78 11.05
CA PHE A 224 -7.85 10.51 10.42
C PHE A 224 -8.37 10.44 8.99
N LEU A 225 -7.85 9.51 8.19
CA LEU A 225 -8.31 9.26 6.83
C LEU A 225 -9.39 8.19 6.79
N VAL A 226 -10.34 8.36 5.88
CA VAL A 226 -11.41 7.41 5.57
C VAL A 226 -11.30 7.01 4.10
N ILE A 227 -11.24 5.72 3.84
CA ILE A 227 -11.13 5.11 2.50
C ILE A 227 -12.21 4.03 2.39
N PRO A 228 -13.37 4.34 1.79
CA PRO A 228 -14.37 3.32 1.53
C PRO A 228 -13.84 2.29 0.52
N VAL A 229 -14.02 1.01 0.85
CA VAL A 229 -13.74 -0.13 -0.04
C VAL A 229 -15.03 -0.54 -0.76
N SER A 230 -16.16 -0.48 -0.06
CA SER A 230 -17.50 -0.64 -0.62
C SER A 230 -18.52 0.15 0.19
N GLY A 231 -19.66 0.49 -0.42
CA GLY A 231 -20.62 1.42 0.18
C GLY A 231 -20.05 2.84 0.26
N SER A 232 -20.50 3.60 1.25
CA SER A 232 -20.10 5.01 1.40
C SER A 232 -20.15 5.48 2.85
N ALA A 233 -19.38 6.52 3.13
CA ALA A 233 -19.52 7.38 4.30
C ALA A 233 -20.07 8.76 3.90
N THR A 234 -20.59 9.49 4.87
CA THR A 234 -20.90 10.92 4.76
C THR A 234 -20.02 11.69 5.74
N ILE A 235 -19.36 12.73 5.25
CA ILE A 235 -18.45 13.59 6.01
C ILE A 235 -18.91 15.03 5.84
N GLU A 236 -19.34 15.68 6.93
CA GLU A 236 -19.88 17.06 6.91
C GLU A 236 -20.97 17.30 5.83
N GLY A 237 -21.75 16.25 5.51
CA GLY A 237 -22.82 16.29 4.50
C GLY A 237 -22.40 15.89 3.08
N GLU A 238 -21.11 15.65 2.84
CA GLU A 238 -20.60 15.15 1.56
C GLU A 238 -20.44 13.63 1.58
N THR A 239 -20.93 12.95 0.54
CA THR A 239 -20.74 11.51 0.37
C THR A 239 -19.34 11.19 -0.15
N VAL A 240 -18.70 10.22 0.48
CA VAL A 240 -17.41 9.64 0.08
C VAL A 240 -17.62 8.14 -0.13
N ALA A 241 -17.28 7.63 -1.31
CA ALA A 241 -17.50 6.25 -1.72
C ALA A 241 -16.19 5.57 -2.16
N ALA A 242 -16.28 4.32 -2.64
CA ALA A 242 -15.13 3.59 -3.16
C ALA A 242 -14.39 4.41 -4.24
N GLY A 243 -13.07 4.24 -4.32
CA GLY A 243 -12.22 5.05 -5.19
C GLY A 243 -12.00 6.50 -4.72
N GLN A 244 -12.48 6.87 -3.54
CA GLN A 244 -12.23 8.17 -2.92
C GLN A 244 -11.55 7.99 -1.55
N CYS A 245 -10.93 9.07 -1.08
CA CYS A 245 -10.35 9.18 0.25
C CYS A 245 -10.71 10.54 0.82
N ALA A 246 -10.91 10.64 2.12
CA ALA A 246 -11.23 11.89 2.79
C ALA A 246 -10.55 12.02 4.14
N LEU A 247 -10.20 13.26 4.48
CA LEU A 247 -9.83 13.65 5.83
C LEU A 247 -11.10 13.84 6.65
N VAL A 248 -11.17 13.17 7.79
CA VAL A 248 -12.18 13.35 8.82
C VAL A 248 -11.53 14.11 9.97
N GLY A 249 -12.13 15.22 10.41
CA GLY A 249 -11.58 16.02 11.51
C GLY A 249 -11.69 15.32 12.87
N ASP A 250 -12.83 14.65 13.10
CA ASP A 250 -13.12 13.80 14.25
C ASP A 250 -14.37 12.94 13.99
N TRP A 251 -14.64 11.99 14.89
CA TRP A 251 -15.77 11.06 14.77
C TRP A 251 -17.15 11.71 14.64
N SER A 252 -17.37 12.93 15.16
CA SER A 252 -18.68 13.60 15.07
C SER A 252 -19.00 14.07 13.65
N SER A 253 -17.96 14.23 12.81
CA SER A 253 -18.11 14.61 11.41
C SER A 253 -18.38 13.44 10.47
N LEU A 254 -18.28 12.19 10.96
CA LEU A 254 -18.37 10.96 10.15
C LEU A 254 -19.66 10.18 10.44
N SER A 255 -20.40 9.88 9.37
CA SER A 255 -21.47 8.89 9.37
C SER A 255 -21.13 7.79 8.36
N ILE A 256 -21.29 6.53 8.75
CA ILE A 256 -20.93 5.37 7.93
C ILE A 256 -22.23 4.63 7.61
N GLY A 257 -22.43 4.25 6.33
CA GLY A 257 -23.56 3.41 5.96
C GLY A 257 -23.47 2.02 6.59
N ASP A 258 -24.62 1.44 6.96
CA ASP A 258 -24.67 0.20 7.76
C ASP A 258 -23.92 -0.98 7.10
N ASP A 259 -23.96 -1.08 5.76
CA ASP A 259 -23.29 -2.12 4.98
C ASP A 259 -21.95 -1.66 4.36
N ALA A 260 -21.44 -0.50 4.75
CA ALA A 260 -20.21 0.06 4.17
C ALA A 260 -18.97 -0.59 4.80
N LYS A 261 -18.02 -0.96 3.94
CA LYS A 261 -16.69 -1.43 4.36
C LYS A 261 -15.70 -0.30 4.18
N ILE A 262 -15.12 0.17 5.26
CA ILE A 262 -14.29 1.38 5.27
C ILE A 262 -12.95 1.08 5.93
N LEU A 263 -11.87 1.45 5.27
CA LEU A 263 -10.58 1.57 5.94
C LEU A 263 -10.47 2.93 6.61
N ILE A 264 -9.99 2.95 7.84
CA ILE A 264 -9.59 4.18 8.53
C ILE A 264 -8.12 4.09 8.91
N THR A 265 -7.39 5.18 8.77
CA THR A 265 -5.95 5.20 9.08
C THR A 265 -5.49 6.53 9.63
N GLN A 266 -4.48 6.48 10.49
CA GLN A 266 -3.89 7.62 11.16
C GLN A 266 -2.42 7.33 11.48
N PRO A 267 -1.50 8.30 11.40
CA PRO A 267 -0.15 8.14 11.94
C PRO A 267 -0.20 7.75 13.43
N VAL A 268 0.78 6.97 13.87
CA VAL A 268 1.02 6.70 15.28
C VAL A 268 2.12 7.65 15.74
N LEU A 269 1.82 8.46 16.77
CA LEU A 269 2.76 9.41 17.36
C LEU A 269 3.79 8.72 18.27
#